data_AF-A0A9D1YG58-F1
#
_entry.id   AF-A0A9D1YG58-F1
#
_cell.length_a   1.000
_cell.length_b   1.000
_cell.length_c   1.000
_cell.angle_alpha   90.00
_cell.angle_beta   90.00
_cell.angle_gamma   90.00
#
_symmetry.space_group_name_H-M   'P 1'
#
loop_
_entity.id
_entity.type
_entity.pdbx_description
1 polymer ?
#
loop_
_entity_poly.entity_id
_entity_poly.type
_entity_poly.pdbx_seq_one_letter_code
_entity_poly.pdbx_strand_id
1 'polypeptide(L)'
;MLLSSLSVQLITRELATPAQGWAWAWRIQNEYPAPLREAAEAWAENRPLPNPQAGGRTLEEVMAAAGASAPQALELLYVLEKSPADGLTLLARCTRRDRLR
;
A
#
# COMPACT_ATOMS: atom_id res chain seq x y z
N MET A 1 -20.85 -2.72 -1.04
CA MET A 1 -20.29 -3.66 -2.04
C MET A 1 -18.80 -3.43 -2.35
N LEU A 2 -18.22 -2.24 -2.08
CA LEU A 2 -16.80 -1.96 -2.41
C LEU A 2 -15.79 -2.70 -1.51
N LEU A 3 -16.04 -2.76 -0.19
CA LEU A 3 -15.17 -3.47 0.78
C LEU A 3 -15.00 -4.96 0.47
N SER A 4 -16.07 -5.64 0.07
CA SER A 4 -16.04 -7.06 -0.31
C SER A 4 -15.25 -7.29 -1.59
N SER A 5 -15.33 -6.37 -2.56
CA SER A 5 -14.55 -6.48 -3.80
C SER A 5 -13.05 -6.26 -3.52
N LEU A 6 -12.71 -5.19 -2.81
CA LEU A 6 -11.32 -4.81 -2.55
C LEU A 6 -10.60 -5.83 -1.66
N SER A 7 -11.28 -6.35 -0.63
CA SER A 7 -10.71 -7.41 0.21
C SER A 7 -10.48 -8.73 -0.56
N VAL A 8 -11.40 -9.13 -1.44
CA VAL A 8 -11.23 -10.30 -2.30
C VAL A 8 -10.00 -10.13 -3.19
N GLN A 9 -9.82 -8.95 -3.81
CA GLN A 9 -8.66 -8.68 -4.66
C GLN A 9 -7.33 -8.73 -3.89
N LEU A 10 -7.29 -8.22 -2.66
CA LEU A 10 -6.11 -8.31 -1.81
C LEU A 10 -5.76 -9.78 -1.47
N ILE A 11 -6.77 -10.59 -1.14
CA ILE A 11 -6.57 -12.02 -0.83
C ILE A 11 -6.03 -12.77 -2.05
N THR A 12 -6.66 -12.58 -3.22
CA THR A 12 -6.32 -13.34 -4.42
C THR A 12 -5.00 -12.93 -5.05
N ARG A 13 -4.60 -11.65 -4.95
CA ARG A 13 -3.40 -11.12 -5.62
C ARG A 13 -2.17 -11.01 -4.71
N GLU A 14 -2.33 -10.79 -3.41
CA GLU A 14 -1.20 -10.60 -2.47
C GLU A 14 -0.98 -11.80 -1.53
N LEU A 15 -1.69 -12.93 -1.73
CA LEU A 15 -1.64 -14.11 -0.86
C LEU A 15 -1.92 -13.80 0.62
N ALA A 16 -2.74 -12.78 0.89
CA ALA A 16 -3.15 -12.42 2.24
C ALA A 16 -4.24 -13.36 2.78
N THR A 17 -4.25 -13.58 4.09
CA THR A 17 -5.38 -14.30 4.72
C THR A 17 -6.67 -13.48 4.63
N PRO A 18 -7.87 -14.10 4.64
CA PRO A 18 -9.13 -13.36 4.58
C PRO A 18 -9.27 -12.25 5.63
N ALA A 19 -8.85 -12.52 6.86
CA ALA A 19 -8.88 -11.54 7.95
C ALA A 19 -7.98 -10.33 7.65
N GLN A 20 -6.78 -10.55 7.10
CA GLN A 20 -5.87 -9.46 6.72
C GLN A 20 -6.41 -8.67 5.52
N GLY A 21 -6.94 -9.34 4.50
CA GLY A 21 -7.56 -8.67 3.36
C GLY A 21 -8.74 -7.80 3.76
N TRP A 22 -9.56 -8.25 4.71
CA TRP A 22 -10.68 -7.48 5.25
C TRP A 22 -10.23 -6.28 6.08
N ALA A 23 -9.30 -6.49 7.02
CA ALA A 23 -8.76 -5.42 7.85
C ALA A 23 -8.13 -4.32 7.00
N TRP A 24 -7.40 -4.70 5.95
CA TRP A 24 -6.78 -3.76 5.04
C TRP A 24 -7.79 -3.03 4.17
N ALA A 25 -8.78 -3.73 3.62
CA ALA A 25 -9.85 -3.09 2.85
C ALA A 25 -10.63 -2.08 3.71
N TRP A 26 -10.89 -2.41 4.98
CA TRP A 26 -11.50 -1.49 5.91
C TRP A 26 -10.65 -0.24 6.12
N ARG A 27 -9.33 -0.40 6.32
CA ARG A 27 -8.40 0.74 6.48
C ARG A 27 -8.37 1.64 5.25
N ILE A 28 -8.31 1.06 4.05
CA ILE A 28 -8.33 1.81 2.78
C ILE A 28 -9.60 2.67 2.66
N GLN A 29 -10.75 2.14 3.10
CA GLN A 29 -12.01 2.87 2.96
C GLN A 29 -12.23 3.94 4.03
N ASN A 30 -11.68 3.75 5.24
CA ASN A 30 -11.99 4.57 6.40
C ASN A 30 -10.84 5.48 6.87
N GLU A 31 -9.58 5.08 6.67
CA GLU A 31 -8.42 5.78 7.22
C GLU A 31 -7.51 6.39 6.16
N TYR A 32 -7.46 5.80 4.95
CA TYR A 32 -6.60 6.32 3.89
C TYR A 32 -7.08 7.71 3.43
N PRO A 33 -6.17 8.67 3.24
CA PRO A 33 -6.44 9.88 2.51
C PRO A 33 -6.93 9.58 1.09
N ALA A 34 -7.72 10.51 0.53
CA ALA A 34 -8.35 10.32 -0.77
C ALA A 34 -7.38 9.88 -1.90
N PRO A 35 -6.18 10.46 -2.06
CA PRO A 35 -5.25 10.05 -3.11
C PRO A 35 -4.75 8.60 -2.96
N LEU A 36 -4.51 8.14 -1.73
CA LEU A 36 -4.07 6.77 -1.47
C LEU A 36 -5.22 5.77 -1.68
N ARG A 37 -6.43 6.15 -1.27
CA ARG A 37 -7.63 5.33 -1.48
C ARG A 37 -7.93 5.15 -2.96
N GLU A 38 -7.88 6.23 -3.75
CA GLU A 38 -8.09 6.15 -5.21
C GLU A 38 -7.08 5.22 -5.88
N ALA A 39 -5.81 5.30 -5.48
CA ALA A 39 -4.78 4.40 -6.01
C ALA A 39 -5.01 2.93 -5.61
N ALA A 40 -5.45 2.68 -4.37
CA ALA A 40 -5.80 1.33 -3.92
C ALA A 40 -7.00 0.75 -4.70
N GLU A 41 -8.01 1.57 -4.97
CA GLU A 41 -9.18 1.18 -5.77
C GLU A 41 -8.81 0.95 -7.23
N ALA A 42 -8.00 1.83 -7.83
CA ALA A 42 -7.50 1.66 -9.20
C ALA A 42 -6.70 0.36 -9.34
N TRP A 43 -5.83 0.04 -8.38
CA TRP A 43 -5.12 -1.24 -8.36
C TRP A 43 -6.09 -2.43 -8.28
N ALA A 44 -7.07 -2.38 -7.37
CA ALA A 44 -8.03 -3.46 -7.16
C ALA A 44 -8.89 -3.72 -8.39
N GLU A 45 -9.24 -2.67 -9.13
CA GLU A 45 -10.04 -2.73 -10.37
C GLU A 45 -9.19 -2.97 -11.62
N ASN A 46 -7.87 -3.17 -11.47
CA ASN A 46 -6.91 -3.31 -12.57
C ASN A 46 -6.95 -2.15 -13.58
N ARG A 47 -7.21 -0.94 -13.07
CA ARG A 47 -7.13 0.33 -13.80
C ARG A 47 -5.69 0.87 -13.76
N PRO A 48 -5.34 1.82 -14.65
CA PRO A 48 -4.06 2.53 -14.56
C PRO A 48 -3.84 3.09 -13.16
N LEU A 49 -2.68 2.79 -12.58
CA LEU A 49 -2.35 3.15 -11.21
C LEU A 49 -1.99 4.65 -11.14
N PRO A 50 -2.73 5.47 -10.38
CA PRO A 50 -2.31 6.83 -10.06
C PRO A 50 -1.00 6.80 -9.26
N ASN A 51 -0.22 7.87 -9.32
CA ASN A 51 1.01 8.01 -8.55
C ASN A 51 0.84 9.05 -7.43
N PRO A 52 0.12 8.73 -6.33
CA PRO A 52 -0.09 9.66 -5.24
C PRO A 52 1.21 9.96 -4.50
N GLN A 53 1.24 11.10 -3.82
CA GLN A 53 2.34 11.52 -2.96
C GLN A 53 1.86 11.62 -1.50
N ALA A 54 2.62 11.02 -0.59
CA ALA A 54 2.38 11.08 0.84
C ALA A 54 3.69 10.95 1.62
N GLY A 55 3.79 11.60 2.78
CA GLY A 55 5.03 11.57 3.59
C GLY A 55 6.30 12.00 2.84
N GLY A 56 6.17 12.88 1.85
CA GLY A 56 7.27 13.38 1.03
C GLY A 56 7.79 12.41 -0.04
N ARG A 57 7.09 11.30 -0.32
CA ARG A 57 7.45 10.30 -1.34
C ARG A 57 6.29 10.00 -2.26
N THR A 58 6.58 9.59 -3.49
CA THR A 58 5.56 9.09 -4.43
C THR A 58 5.38 7.57 -4.30
N LEU A 59 4.26 7.05 -4.80
CA LEU A 59 4.00 5.60 -4.82
C LEU A 59 5.08 4.86 -5.61
N GLU A 60 5.45 5.37 -6.78
CA GLU A 60 6.51 4.79 -7.62
C GLU A 60 7.86 4.76 -6.89
N GLU A 61 8.23 5.83 -6.19
CA GLU A 61 9.48 5.88 -5.41
C GLU A 61 9.51 4.81 -4.32
N VAL A 62 8.39 4.63 -3.59
CA VAL A 62 8.30 3.64 -2.52
C VAL A 62 8.30 2.22 -3.08
N MET A 63 7.59 1.96 -4.19
CA MET A 63 7.61 0.67 -4.88
C MET A 63 9.03 0.31 -5.33
N ALA A 64 9.73 1.24 -5.99
CA ALA A 64 11.09 1.04 -6.47
C ALA A 64 12.09 0.83 -5.32
N ALA A 65 11.98 1.63 -4.25
CA ALA A 65 12.89 1.52 -3.11
C ALA A 65 12.66 0.24 -2.29
N ALA A 66 11.41 -0.18 -2.09
CA ALA A 66 11.09 -1.32 -1.25
C ALA A 66 11.01 -2.66 -2.00
N GLY A 67 11.08 -2.65 -3.34
CA GLY A 67 10.80 -3.84 -4.16
C GLY A 67 9.39 -4.38 -3.93
N ALA A 68 8.44 -3.48 -3.61
CA ALA A 68 7.14 -3.83 -3.07
C ALA A 68 6.03 -3.76 -4.14
N SER A 69 4.97 -4.55 -3.94
CA SER A 69 3.75 -4.42 -4.74
C SER A 69 3.04 -3.08 -4.47
N ALA A 70 2.16 -2.65 -5.37
CA ALA A 70 1.42 -1.40 -5.20
C ALA A 70 0.63 -1.33 -3.88
N PRO A 71 -0.11 -2.37 -3.44
CA PRO A 71 -0.75 -2.35 -2.12
C PRO A 71 0.26 -2.13 -0.99
N GLN A 72 1.35 -2.92 -0.97
CA GLN A 72 2.36 -2.83 0.09
C GLN A 72 3.01 -1.45 0.14
N ALA A 73 3.28 -0.84 -1.03
CA ALA A 73 3.81 0.51 -1.11
C ALA A 73 2.81 1.58 -0.68
N LEU A 74 1.51 1.40 -0.95
CA LEU A 74 0.45 2.29 -0.44
C LEU A 74 0.35 2.24 1.09
N GLU A 75 0.52 1.07 1.69
CA GLU A 75 0.55 0.95 3.16
C GLU A 75 1.79 1.63 3.75
N LEU A 76 2.95 1.50 3.10
CA LEU A 76 4.17 2.20 3.51
C LEU A 76 4.00 3.72 3.39
N LEU A 77 3.37 4.22 2.32
CA LEU A 77 3.04 5.63 2.16
C LEU A 77 2.07 6.13 3.25
N TYR A 78 1.05 5.34 3.57
CA TYR A 78 0.11 5.64 4.65
C TYR A 78 0.85 5.77 5.99
N VAL A 79 1.74 4.83 6.30
CA VAL A 79 2.55 4.90 7.52
C VAL A 79 3.50 6.09 7.51
N LEU A 80 4.16 6.39 6.38
CA LEU A 80 5.02 7.57 6.24
C LEU A 80 4.27 8.89 6.48
N GLU A 81 3.00 8.97 6.07
CA GLU A 81 2.17 10.14 6.31
C GLU A 81 1.75 10.28 7.78
N LYS A 82 1.41 9.18 8.44
CA LYS A 82 0.98 9.18 9.85
C LYS A 82 2.15 9.29 10.83
N SER A 83 3.26 8.63 10.53
CA SER A 83 4.49 8.59 11.32
C SER A 83 5.70 8.49 10.39
N PRO A 84 6.31 9.63 10.03
CA PRO A 84 7.49 9.65 9.17
C PRO A 84 8.65 8.80 9.71
N ALA A 85 8.86 8.78 11.03
CA ALA A 85 9.92 8.01 11.67
C ALA A 85 9.75 6.50 11.51
N ASP A 86 8.53 5.99 11.74
CA ASP A 86 8.22 4.57 11.58
C ASP A 86 8.23 4.16 10.11
N GLY A 87 7.66 5.00 9.24
CA GLY A 87 7.64 4.75 7.80
C GLY A 87 9.04 4.67 7.20
N LEU A 88 9.95 5.58 7.57
CA LEU A 88 11.35 5.54 7.14
C LEU A 88 12.09 4.32 7.70
N THR A 89 11.79 3.93 8.94
CA THR A 89 12.36 2.72 9.55
C THR A 89 11.95 1.46 8.80
N LEU A 90 10.67 1.35 8.42
CA LEU A 90 10.15 0.24 7.61
C LEU A 90 10.77 0.22 6.22
N LEU A 91 10.80 1.36 5.53
CA LEU A 91 11.42 1.50 4.21
C LEU A 91 12.91 1.12 4.22
N ALA A 92 13.65 1.54 5.26
CA ALA A 92 15.05 1.17 5.45
C ALA A 92 15.24 -0.34 5.68
N ARG A 93 14.27 -1.03 6.30
CA ARG A 93 14.33 -2.49 6.47
C ARG A 93 14.08 -3.22 5.15
N CYS A 94 13.13 -2.76 4.34
CA CYS A 94 12.86 -3.35 3.03
C CYS A 94 14.06 -3.19 2.09
N THR A 95 14.59 -1.98 1.95
CA THR A 95 15.78 -1.69 1.12
C THR A 95 17.04 -2.47 1.53
N ARG A 96 17.26 -2.71 2.84
CA ARG A 96 18.41 -3.52 3.30
C ARG A 96 18.29 -5.00 2.95
N ARG A 97 17.07 -5.53 2.92
CA ARG A 97 16.82 -6.95 2.63
C ARG A 97 17.18 -7.29 1.18
N ASP A 98 17.03 -6.34 0.26
CA ASP A 98 17.46 -6.49 -1.13
C ASP A 98 18.98 -6.40 -1.32
N ARG A 99 19.73 -5.74 -0.43
CA ARG A 99 21.20 -5.70 -0.49
C ARG A 99 21.89 -6.97 0.01
N LEU A 100 21.13 -7.86 0.67
CA LEU A 100 21.65 -9.12 1.23
C LEU A 100 21.26 -10.34 0.39
N ARG A 101 20.59 -10.13 -0.74
CA ARG A 101 20.26 -11.16 -1.75
C ARG A 101 21.18 -11.00 -2.95
#